data_AF-A0A3N1UBQ3-F1
#
_entry.id   AF-A0A3N1UBQ3-F1
#
_cell.length_a   1.000
_cell.length_b   1.000
_cell.length_c   1.000
_cell.angle_alpha   90.00
_cell.angle_beta   90.00
_cell.angle_gamma   90.00
#
_symmetry.space_group_name_H-M   'P 1'
#
loop_
_entity.id
_entity.type
_entity.pdbx_description
1 polymer ?
#
loop_
_entity_poly.entity_id
_entity_poly.type
_entity_poly.pdbx_seq_one_letter_code
_entity_poly.pdbx_strand_id
1 'polypeptide(L)' 'MEAESTFPRWPVPPDSCAECAERVAARFEAQVERDRSRVSDMNVLIMRHHPELRACR' A
#
# COMPACT_ATOMS: atom_id res chain seq x y z
N MET A 1 15.21 17.85 -12.88
CA MET A 1 13.90 17.29 -12.50
C MET A 1 14.17 16.32 -11.37
N GLU A 2 14.01 16.78 -10.14
CA GLU A 2 14.07 15.93 -8.96
C GLU A 2 12.97 14.89 -9.16
N ALA A 3 13.32 13.63 -9.40
CA ALA A 3 12.40 12.53 -9.19
C ALA A 3 12.27 12.38 -7.66
N GLU A 4 11.67 13.39 -7.02
CA GLU A 4 11.15 13.28 -5.67
C GLU A 4 10.38 11.97 -5.66
N SER A 5 10.87 11.03 -4.84
CA SER A 5 10.42 9.66 -4.77
C SER A 5 8.89 9.62 -4.80
N THR A 6 8.31 9.41 -5.99
CA THR A 6 6.87 9.51 -6.25
C THR A 6 6.13 8.27 -5.74
N PHE A 7 6.78 7.52 -4.86
CA PHE A 7 6.12 6.51 -4.06
C PHE A 7 5.81 7.18 -2.73
N PRO A 8 4.53 7.48 -2.45
CA PRO A 8 4.14 7.83 -1.10
C PRO A 8 4.66 6.71 -0.19
N ARG A 9 5.11 7.05 1.02
CA ARG A 9 5.46 6.10 2.09
C ARG A 9 4.21 5.28 2.42
N TRP A 10 3.93 4.27 1.60
CA TRP A 10 2.79 3.39 1.75
C TRP A 10 3.10 2.37 2.83
N PRO A 11 2.07 1.89 3.55
CA PRO A 11 2.25 0.78 4.48
C PRO A 11 2.80 -0.42 3.70
N VAL A 12 3.93 -0.96 4.18
CA VAL A 12 4.53 -2.20 3.69
C VAL A 12 4.14 -3.28 4.69
N PRO A 13 3.28 -4.24 4.33
CA PRO A 13 2.93 -5.35 5.20
C PRO A 13 4.12 -6.32 5.36
N PRO A 14 4.13 -7.12 6.43
CA PRO A 14 5.10 -8.20 6.57
C PRO A 14 4.93 -9.26 5.47
N ASP A 15 6.03 -9.75 4.90
CA ASP A 15 6.04 -10.82 3.88
C ASP A 15 5.38 -12.13 4.35
N SER A 16 5.27 -12.32 5.66
CA SER A 16 4.57 -13.48 6.24
C SER A 16 3.04 -13.41 6.11
N CYS A 17 2.47 -12.27 5.69
CA CYS A 17 1.02 -12.10 5.55
C CYS A 17 0.59 -12.24 4.08
N ALA A 18 0.12 -13.45 3.71
CA ALA A 18 -0.40 -13.73 2.37
C ALA A 18 -1.57 -12.81 1.97
N GLU A 19 -2.48 -12.51 2.91
CA GLU A 19 -3.65 -11.66 2.67
C GLU A 19 -3.23 -10.22 2.29
N CYS A 20 -2.14 -9.73 2.87
CA CYS A 20 -1.61 -8.41 2.55
C CYS A 20 -0.69 -8.42 1.32
N ALA A 21 -0.06 -9.54 0.99
CA ALA A 21 0.67 -9.69 -0.27
C ALA A 21 -0.27 -9.53 -1.48
N GLU A 22 -1.46 -10.13 -1.45
CA GLU A 22 -2.49 -9.96 -2.48
C GLU A 22 -2.94 -8.50 -2.61
N ARG A 23 -3.13 -7.79 -1.49
CA ARG A 23 -3.50 -6.37 -1.49
C ARG A 23 -2.39 -5.47 -2.03
N VAL A 24 -1.13 -5.82 -1.79
CA VAL A 24 0.02 -5.10 -2.38
C VAL A 24 0.05 -5.28 -3.88
N ALA A 25 -0.19 -6.50 -4.39
CA ALA A 25 -0.31 -6.75 -5.82
C ALA A 25 -1.46 -5.92 -6.45
N ALA A 26 -2.65 -5.97 -5.85
CA ALA A 26 -3.81 -5.19 -6.31
C ALA A 26 -3.57 -3.67 -6.26
N ARG A 27 -2.79 -3.19 -5.28
CA ARG A 27 -2.37 -1.79 -5.19
C ARG A 27 -1.43 -1.40 -6.33
N PHE A 28 -0.50 -2.27 -6.71
CA PHE A 28 0.39 -2.04 -7.84
C PHE A 28 -0.39 -1.97 -9.15
N GLU A 29 -1.34 -2.88 -9.37
CA GLU A 29 -2.23 -2.82 -10.54
C GLU A 29 -3.01 -1.50 -10.59
N ALA A 30 -3.64 -1.11 -9.48
CA ALA A 30 -4.34 0.17 -9.39
C ALA A 30 -3.44 1.39 -9.63
N GLN A 31 -2.16 1.32 -9.22
CA GLN A 31 -1.20 2.38 -9.50
C GLN A 31 -0.87 2.47 -11.00
N VAL A 32 -0.71 1.33 -11.67
CA VAL A 32 -0.51 1.25 -13.13
C VAL A 32 -1.72 1.82 -13.87
N GLU A 33 -2.93 1.51 -13.42
CA GLU A 33 -4.19 2.06 -13.93
C GLU A 33 -4.41 3.54 -13.55
N ARG A 34 -3.52 4.12 -12.73
CA ARG A 34 -3.60 5.47 -12.15
C ARG A 34 -4.88 5.71 -11.33
N ASP A 35 -5.51 4.65 -10.85
CA ASP A 35 -6.66 4.69 -9.95
C ASP A 35 -6.20 4.94 -8.51
N ARG A 36 -6.13 6.23 -8.16
CA ARG A 36 -5.73 6.66 -6.81
C ARG A 36 -6.74 6.26 -5.74
N SER A 37 -8.02 6.09 -6.09
CA SER A 37 -9.07 5.70 -5.14
C SER A 37 -8.83 4.28 -4.66
N ARG A 38 -8.61 3.37 -5.61
CA ARG A 38 -8.34 1.96 -5.34
C ARG A 38 -7.00 1.74 -4.63
N VAL A 39 -5.97 2.51 -4.97
CA VAL A 39 -4.69 2.53 -4.22
C VAL A 39 -4.92 2.92 -2.75
N SER A 40 -5.75 3.94 -2.49
CA SER A 40 -6.06 4.37 -1.14
C SER A 40 -6.84 3.31 -0.36
N ASP A 41 -7.83 2.66 -0.99
CA ASP A 41 -8.60 1.57 -0.38
C ASP A 41 -7.68 0.42 0.05
N MET A 42 -6.77 -0.03 -0.83
CA MET A 42 -5.81 -1.07 -0.50
C MET A 42 -4.91 -0.69 0.67
N ASN A 43 -4.45 0.56 0.74
CA ASN A 43 -3.67 1.05 1.88
C ASN A 43 -4.45 1.01 3.19
N VAL A 44 -5.75 1.35 3.16
CA VAL A 44 -6.62 1.28 4.33
C VAL A 44 -6.81 -0.17 4.77
N LEU A 45 -7.05 -1.09 3.84
CA LEU A 45 -7.18 -2.52 4.15
C LEU A 45 -5.89 -3.10 4.76
N ILE A 46 -4.72 -2.75 4.20
CA ILE A 46 -3.42 -3.16 4.75
C ILE A 46 -3.24 -2.60 6.17
N MET A 47 -3.52 -1.32 6.40
CA MET A 47 -3.41 -0.71 7.74
C MET A 47 -4.46 -1.23 8.73
N ARG A 48 -5.60 -1.73 8.26
CA ARG A 48 -6.64 -2.33 9.11
C ARG A 48 -6.24 -3.73 9.55
N HIS A 49 -5.63 -4.50 8.65
CA HIS A 49 -5.15 -5.84 8.94
C HIS A 49 -3.89 -5.80 9.82
N HIS A 50 -2.98 -4.87 9.57
CA HIS A 50 -1.78 -4.61 10.38
C HIS A 50 -1.85 -3.24 11.05
N PRO A 51 -2.57 -3.12 12.18
CA PRO A 51 -2.66 -1.86 12.92
C PRO A 51 -1.31 -1.39 13.45
N GLU A 52 -0.35 -2.30 13.65
CA GLU A 52 1.05 -2.01 14.01
C GLU A 52 1.73 -1.04 13.03
N LEU A 53 1.38 -1.08 11.74
CA LEU A 53 1.92 -0.18 10.72
C LEU A 53 1.48 1.28 10.94
N ARG A 54 0.37 1.51 11.65
CA ARG A 54 -0.09 2.87 12.00
C ARG A 54 0.80 3.52 13.05
N ALA A 55 1.42 2.73 13.93
CA ALA A 55 2.28 3.24 15.00
C ALA A 55 3.69 3.62 14.51
N CYS A 56 4.10 3.15 13.33
CA CYS A 56 5.43 3.41 12.74
C CYS A 56 5.47 4.58 11.75
N ARG A 57 4.40 5.39 11.65
CA ARG A 57 4.27 6.47 10.67
C ARG A 57 4.55 7.83 11.29
#